data_AF-A0A7J2QY42-F1
#
_entry.id   AF-A0A7J2QY42-F1
#
_cell.length_a   1.000
_cell.length_b   1.000
_cell.length_c   1.000
_cell.angle_alpha   90.00
_cell.angle_beta   90.00
_cell.angle_gamma   90.00
#
_symmetry.space_group_name_H-M   'P 1'
#
loop_
_entity.id
_entity.type
_entity.pdbx_description
1 polymer ?
#
loop_
_entity_poly.entity_id
_entity_poly.type
_entity_poly.pdbx_seq_one_letter_code
_entity_poly.pdbx_strand_id
1 'polypeptide(L)'
;MGKDAHLFCTHGYSDKKLSDLPNKPIKAKSCWVKEEIEVNGNLYAIKRSVPTKLEIWKNNELIKFATNAEAELYLKSLFGDVNIFKKFRMIDNKVGINFLEEGQVALKKTIFSLSQDKFNQVRDNLNKLKYDRELHNKDNLRIAIHYPSEKRLKIIRDGLVKLNSTYNTLTQEVRTLNSDLNTYNRKQGEITTNKNKTKWQRDKLLQEPICYECKQSLPQPNKAQMLKDKNEAITNLNEQYKNNVDVIEELKEMIIQAEKPIAALNPKKDKLHQLEMVLETRIKHNDFKYNTKDVEIVKRSIKELDSLSSRCLVRSINTLEPIINSVLEKINFQVIFEVNDKGKFAITLRKDEIDYAYNLLSDGQKLILQIAFKLALLLSRGEDEGVIVMDEGASSLDENNLAYILRVFENYPFQLIFMLHRADDIPEGIKIIDLNEQITQK
;
A
#
# COMPACT_ATOMS: atom_id res chain seq x y z
N MET A 1 21.82 36.27 -3.61
CA MET A 1 20.47 36.89 -3.84
C MET A 1 19.95 36.65 -5.25
N GLY A 2 20.80 36.49 -6.27
CA GLY A 2 20.31 36.31 -7.64
C GLY A 2 19.78 34.91 -7.98
N LYS A 3 20.15 33.83 -7.26
CA LYS A 3 19.47 32.52 -7.41
C LYS A 3 17.99 32.61 -7.10
N ASP A 4 17.68 33.21 -5.96
CA ASP A 4 16.30 33.42 -5.52
C ASP A 4 15.57 34.35 -6.50
N ALA A 5 16.25 35.37 -7.05
CA ALA A 5 15.67 36.27 -8.04
C ALA A 5 15.34 35.53 -9.35
N HIS A 6 16.24 34.69 -9.85
CA HIS A 6 16.04 33.89 -11.06
C HIS A 6 14.92 32.86 -10.89
N LEU A 7 14.96 32.09 -9.81
CA LEU A 7 13.91 31.11 -9.49
C LEU A 7 12.56 31.80 -9.27
N PHE A 8 12.56 32.99 -8.69
CA PHE A 8 11.34 33.77 -8.53
C PHE A 8 10.83 34.25 -9.90
N CYS A 9 11.70 34.80 -10.74
CA CYS A 9 11.36 35.28 -12.08
C CYS A 9 10.74 34.17 -12.95
N THR A 10 11.47 33.06 -13.09
CA THR A 10 11.14 31.95 -14.01
C THR A 10 10.10 30.96 -13.45
N HIS A 11 10.15 30.65 -12.15
CA HIS A 11 9.32 29.61 -11.54
C HIS A 11 8.38 30.12 -10.45
N GLY A 12 8.41 31.41 -10.10
CA GLY A 12 7.61 31.96 -8.99
C GLY A 12 8.06 31.48 -7.61
N TYR A 13 9.23 30.86 -7.53
CA TYR A 13 9.72 30.18 -6.36
C TYR A 13 10.76 31.03 -5.62
N SER A 14 10.72 31.05 -4.29
CA SER A 14 11.77 31.63 -3.45
C SER A 14 12.04 30.72 -2.25
N ASP A 15 13.30 30.60 -1.83
CA ASP A 15 13.65 29.89 -0.58
C ASP A 15 13.14 30.66 0.67
N LYS A 16 12.76 31.94 0.54
CA LYS A 16 12.11 32.75 1.59
C LYS A 16 10.59 32.71 1.48
N LYS A 17 9.87 32.83 2.61
CA LYS A 17 8.42 32.99 2.58
C LYS A 17 8.07 34.28 1.83
N LEU A 18 7.04 34.25 0.99
CA LEU A 18 6.52 35.44 0.27
C LEU A 18 6.20 36.61 1.21
N SER A 19 5.91 36.34 2.49
CA SER A 19 5.70 37.32 3.57
C SER A 19 6.96 38.07 4.00
N ASP A 20 8.12 37.46 3.79
CA ASP A 20 9.44 37.95 4.21
C ASP A 20 10.15 38.65 3.04
N LEU A 21 9.64 38.49 1.82
CA LEU A 21 9.90 39.41 0.71
C LEU A 21 9.28 40.78 1.05
N PRO A 22 9.87 41.90 0.61
CA PRO A 22 9.40 43.25 0.97
C PRO A 22 7.97 43.51 0.49
N ASN A 23 7.00 43.14 1.34
CA ASN A 23 5.55 43.20 1.08
C ASN A 23 4.76 43.79 2.25
N LYS A 24 5.40 44.26 3.34
CA LYS A 24 4.67 44.92 4.43
C LYS A 24 4.27 46.36 4.04
N PRO A 25 3.06 46.82 4.39
CA PRO A 25 2.44 48.03 3.87
C PRO A 25 2.99 49.33 4.51
N ILE A 26 4.24 49.33 4.95
CA ILE A 26 4.89 50.51 5.52
C ILE A 26 6.03 50.87 4.56
N LYS A 27 5.65 51.48 3.44
CA LYS A 27 6.51 52.07 2.37
C LYS A 27 7.29 51.10 1.45
N ALA A 28 6.73 49.97 1.04
CA ALA A 28 7.31 49.19 -0.07
C ALA A 28 6.72 49.67 -1.43
N LYS A 29 7.56 50.32 -2.26
CA LYS A 29 7.33 50.43 -3.71
C LYS A 29 7.26 48.99 -4.26
N SER A 30 6.29 48.70 -5.11
CA SER A 30 6.13 47.41 -5.82
C SER A 30 7.48 46.73 -6.13
N CYS A 31 7.70 45.52 -5.62
CA CYS A 31 8.90 44.73 -5.92
C CYS A 31 8.67 43.93 -7.21
N TRP A 32 9.63 43.96 -8.12
CA TRP A 32 9.61 43.18 -9.36
C TRP A 32 11.01 42.72 -9.69
N VAL A 33 11.09 41.56 -10.35
CA VAL A 33 12.32 41.04 -10.96
C VAL A 33 12.08 40.98 -12.45
N LYS A 34 13.04 41.46 -13.25
CA LYS A 34 13.05 41.30 -14.70
C LYS A 34 14.35 40.63 -15.10
N GLU A 35 14.26 39.61 -15.93
CA GLU A 35 15.41 38.95 -16.53
C GLU A 35 15.24 38.87 -18.04
N GLU A 36 16.36 38.95 -18.76
CA GLU A 36 16.45 38.77 -20.21
C GLU A 36 17.30 37.53 -20.46
N ILE A 37 16.69 36.54 -21.12
CA ILE A 37 17.23 35.19 -21.24
C ILE A 37 17.04 34.70 -22.66
N GLU A 38 18.08 34.11 -23.24
CA GLU A 38 17.99 33.48 -24.55
C GLU A 38 17.68 31.98 -24.40
N VAL A 39 16.62 31.51 -25.08
CA VAL A 39 16.19 30.11 -25.06
C VAL A 39 15.67 29.73 -26.45
N ASN A 40 16.14 28.62 -27.01
CA ASN A 40 15.72 28.11 -28.32
C ASN A 40 15.88 29.19 -29.42
N GLY A 41 17.01 29.89 -29.43
CA GLY A 41 17.31 31.01 -30.33
C GLY A 41 16.36 32.22 -30.26
N ASN A 42 15.60 32.38 -29.17
CA ASN A 42 14.72 33.52 -28.96
C ASN A 42 15.09 34.25 -27.66
N LEU A 43 15.05 35.59 -27.69
CA LEU A 43 15.26 36.42 -26.51
C LEU A 43 13.96 36.60 -25.75
N TYR A 44 13.88 36.08 -24.53
CA TYR A 44 12.76 36.26 -23.64
C TYR A 44 13.07 37.30 -22.57
N ALA A 45 12.24 38.33 -22.45
CA ALA A 45 12.21 39.14 -21.24
C ALA A 45 11.09 38.64 -20.34
N ILE A 46 11.38 38.32 -19.10
CA ILE A 46 10.39 37.86 -18.12
C ILE A 46 10.39 38.87 -16.99
N LYS A 47 9.22 39.43 -16.66
CA LYS A 47 9.05 40.31 -15.51
C LYS A 47 8.00 39.75 -14.58
N ARG A 48 8.39 39.49 -13.32
CA ARG A 48 7.48 39.06 -12.27
C ARG A 48 7.40 40.11 -11.17
N SER A 49 6.22 40.65 -10.95
CA SER A 49 5.95 41.69 -9.93
C SER A 49 5.11 41.14 -8.78
N VAL A 50 5.21 41.72 -7.59
CA VAL A 50 4.33 41.38 -6.45
C VAL A 50 3.29 42.50 -6.22
N PRO A 51 1.99 42.18 -6.00
CA PRO A 51 1.36 40.86 -6.03
C PRO A 51 1.39 40.24 -7.44
N THR A 52 1.60 38.92 -7.50
CA THR A 52 2.08 38.10 -8.64
C THR A 52 1.48 38.52 -9.98
N LYS A 53 2.18 39.39 -10.72
CA LYS A 53 1.89 39.76 -12.10
C LYS A 53 3.04 39.30 -12.97
N LEU A 54 2.75 38.51 -14.00
CA LEU A 54 3.74 37.95 -14.90
C LEU A 54 3.58 38.57 -16.29
N GLU A 55 4.66 39.16 -16.80
CA GLU A 55 4.74 39.71 -18.14
C GLU A 55 5.90 39.02 -18.87
N ILE A 56 5.64 38.46 -20.04
CA ILE A 56 6.63 37.72 -20.83
C ILE A 56 6.66 38.35 -22.22
N TRP A 57 7.84 38.80 -22.64
CA TRP A 57 8.09 39.22 -24.01
C TRP A 57 8.98 38.19 -24.70
N LYS A 58 8.70 37.91 -25.97
CA LYS A 58 9.55 37.10 -26.85
C LYS A 58 9.97 37.97 -28.01
N ASN A 59 11.28 38.13 -28.22
CA ASN A 59 11.87 39.00 -29.24
C ASN A 59 11.22 40.41 -29.24
N ASN A 60 11.10 41.00 -28.05
CA ASN A 60 10.45 42.30 -27.78
C ASN A 60 8.92 42.36 -27.98
N GLU A 61 8.25 41.26 -28.32
CA GLU A 61 6.79 41.20 -28.42
C GLU A 61 6.15 40.62 -27.15
N LEU A 62 5.20 41.35 -26.56
CA LEU A 62 4.49 40.90 -25.36
C LEU A 62 3.56 39.72 -25.70
N ILE A 63 3.78 38.57 -25.06
CA ILE A 63 2.88 37.43 -25.16
C ILE A 63 1.69 37.67 -24.23
N LYS A 64 0.48 37.66 -24.80
CA LYS A 64 -0.76 37.82 -24.04
C LYS A 64 -1.29 36.45 -23.59
N PHE A 65 -1.47 36.30 -22.29
CA PHE A 65 -2.12 35.13 -21.68
C PHE A 65 -3.47 35.55 -21.07
N ALA A 66 -4.45 34.64 -21.03
CA ALA A 66 -5.73 34.93 -20.42
C ALA A 66 -5.63 34.92 -18.88
N THR A 67 -4.72 34.12 -18.33
CA THR A 67 -4.47 34.03 -16.88
C THR A 67 -2.97 33.92 -16.57
N ASN A 68 -2.58 34.25 -15.33
CA ASN A 68 -1.22 34.02 -14.84
C ASN A 68 -0.85 32.52 -14.84
N ALA A 69 -1.82 31.62 -14.65
CA ALA A 69 -1.58 30.17 -14.64
C ALA A 69 -1.12 29.66 -16.02
N GLU A 70 -1.70 30.18 -17.10
CA GLU A 70 -1.25 29.89 -18.47
C GLU A 70 0.16 30.41 -18.72
N ALA A 71 0.46 31.63 -18.25
CA ALA A 71 1.79 32.21 -18.35
C ALA A 71 2.83 31.38 -17.57
N GLU A 72 2.46 30.83 -16.41
CA GLU A 72 3.34 29.93 -15.64
C GLU A 72 3.54 28.57 -16.30
N LEU A 73 2.49 27.98 -16.89
CA LEU A 73 2.62 26.75 -17.69
C LEU A 73 3.52 26.96 -18.90
N TYR A 74 3.41 28.12 -19.54
CA TYR A 74 4.29 28.51 -20.64
C TYR A 74 5.75 28.57 -20.19
N LEU A 75 6.05 29.24 -19.06
CA LEU A 75 7.40 29.22 -18.49
C LEU A 75 7.88 27.82 -18.12
N LYS A 76 7.01 26.98 -17.52
CA LYS A 76 7.36 25.59 -17.18
C LYS A 76 7.71 24.77 -18.43
N SER A 77 7.09 25.05 -19.57
CA SER A 77 7.46 24.40 -20.84
C SER A 77 8.82 24.83 -21.38
N LEU A 78 9.27 26.05 -21.05
CA LEU A 78 10.56 26.59 -21.47
C LEU A 78 11.71 26.20 -20.52
N PHE A 79 11.47 26.25 -19.20
CA PHE A 79 12.51 26.10 -18.18
C PHE A 79 12.44 24.77 -17.40
N GLY A 80 11.37 23.99 -17.58
CA GLY A 80 11.15 22.72 -16.90
C GLY A 80 10.56 22.85 -15.50
N ASP A 81 10.58 21.75 -14.74
CA ASP A 81 10.15 21.74 -13.34
C ASP A 81 11.21 22.36 -12.42
N VAL A 82 10.78 23.14 -11.43
CA VAL A 82 11.68 23.82 -10.49
C VAL A 82 12.64 22.86 -9.77
N ASN A 83 12.22 21.62 -9.47
CA ASN A 83 13.09 20.64 -8.82
C ASN A 83 14.13 20.09 -9.80
N ILE A 84 13.74 19.88 -11.06
CA ILE A 84 14.67 19.48 -12.13
C ILE A 84 15.67 20.61 -12.37
N PHE A 85 15.20 21.85 -12.43
CA PHE A 85 16.04 23.04 -12.58
C PHE A 85 17.05 23.14 -11.42
N LYS A 86 16.59 23.09 -10.17
CA LYS A 86 17.46 23.08 -8.97
C LYS A 86 18.46 21.93 -8.99
N LYS A 87 18.07 20.75 -9.46
CA LYS A 87 18.94 19.56 -9.43
C LYS A 87 19.99 19.55 -10.54
N PHE A 88 19.67 20.03 -11.75
CA PHE A 88 20.54 19.88 -12.92
C PHE A 88 21.09 21.20 -13.49
N ARG A 89 20.34 22.30 -13.38
CA ARG A 89 20.68 23.61 -13.98
C ARG A 89 21.21 24.62 -12.97
N MET A 90 21.23 24.27 -11.69
CA MET A 90 21.84 25.09 -10.64
C MET A 90 23.15 24.49 -10.18
N ILE A 91 24.19 25.31 -9.99
CA ILE A 91 25.50 24.90 -9.47
C ILE A 91 25.70 25.57 -8.11
N ASP A 92 25.75 24.74 -7.06
CA ASP A 92 25.85 25.15 -5.65
C ASP A 92 26.28 23.90 -4.84
N ASN A 93 27.01 24.13 -3.73
CA ASN A 93 27.48 23.08 -2.82
C ASN A 93 26.40 22.64 -1.80
N LYS A 94 25.21 23.25 -1.84
CA LYS A 94 24.10 22.89 -0.94
C LYS A 94 23.50 21.50 -1.22
N VAL A 95 23.05 20.86 -0.14
CA VAL A 95 22.34 19.56 -0.16
C VAL A 95 21.10 19.63 -1.06
N GLY A 96 20.90 18.60 -1.90
CA GLY A 96 19.81 18.52 -2.89
C GLY A 96 20.15 19.16 -4.25
N ILE A 97 21.20 19.97 -4.32
CA ILE A 97 21.81 20.46 -5.57
C ILE A 97 23.04 19.63 -5.90
N ASN A 98 23.80 19.19 -4.89
CA ASN A 98 24.88 18.23 -5.04
C ASN A 98 24.40 16.78 -4.88
N PHE A 99 23.99 16.17 -6.00
CA PHE A 99 23.50 14.79 -5.98
C PHE A 99 24.60 13.72 -5.88
N LEU A 100 25.88 14.11 -5.95
CA LEU A 100 27.02 13.20 -5.78
C LEU A 100 27.16 12.69 -4.34
N GLU A 101 26.58 13.42 -3.38
CA GLU A 101 26.58 13.08 -1.95
C GLU A 101 25.38 12.22 -1.53
N GLU A 102 24.38 12.04 -2.40
CA GLU A 102 23.14 11.31 -2.10
C GLU A 102 23.30 9.77 -2.12
N GLY A 103 24.53 9.27 -2.36
CA GLY A 103 24.86 7.85 -2.40
C GLY A 103 24.51 7.14 -3.73
N GLN A 104 25.04 5.93 -3.92
CA GLN A 104 24.96 5.18 -5.19
C GLN A 104 23.53 4.93 -5.69
N VAL A 105 22.57 4.69 -4.79
CA VAL A 105 21.17 4.43 -5.16
C VAL A 105 20.50 5.69 -5.72
N ALA A 106 20.72 6.84 -5.08
CA ALA A 106 20.17 8.11 -5.55
C ALA A 106 20.86 8.58 -6.84
N LEU A 107 22.15 8.31 -6.98
CA LEU A 107 22.91 8.54 -8.20
C LEU A 107 22.39 7.74 -9.38
N LYS A 108 22.19 6.44 -9.20
CA LYS A 108 21.57 5.58 -10.21
C LYS A 108 20.19 6.09 -10.62
N LYS A 109 19.36 6.48 -9.65
CA LYS A 109 18.04 7.09 -9.94
C LYS A 109 18.15 8.40 -10.70
N THR A 110 19.15 9.22 -10.39
CA THR A 110 19.37 10.53 -11.03
C THR A 110 19.77 10.35 -12.49
N ILE A 111 20.75 9.48 -12.75
CA ILE A 111 21.22 9.14 -14.10
C ILE A 111 20.12 8.48 -14.93
N PHE A 112 19.33 7.59 -14.31
CA PHE A 112 18.29 6.82 -15.00
C PHE A 112 16.87 7.39 -14.85
N SER A 113 16.74 8.63 -14.37
CA SER A 113 15.45 9.21 -13.94
C SER A 113 14.37 9.21 -15.03
N LEU A 114 14.74 9.45 -16.29
CA LEU A 114 13.79 9.50 -17.40
C LEU A 114 13.21 8.12 -17.80
N SER A 115 13.93 7.05 -17.48
CA SER A 115 13.56 5.68 -17.85
C SER A 115 13.09 4.85 -16.67
N GLN A 116 13.59 5.12 -15.45
CA GLN A 116 13.31 4.31 -14.26
C GLN A 116 11.81 4.18 -13.98
N ASP A 117 11.06 5.27 -14.10
CA ASP A 117 9.62 5.27 -13.81
C ASP A 117 8.83 4.42 -14.82
N LYS A 118 9.22 4.46 -16.09
CA LYS A 118 8.64 3.60 -17.14
C LYS A 118 8.92 2.13 -16.86
N PHE A 119 10.16 1.79 -16.51
CA PHE A 119 10.54 0.41 -16.14
C PHE A 119 9.78 -0.07 -14.90
N ASN A 120 9.67 0.76 -13.86
CA ASN A 120 8.93 0.44 -12.64
C ASN A 120 7.44 0.21 -12.94
N GLN A 121 6.81 1.08 -13.72
CA GLN A 121 5.41 0.94 -14.10
C GLN A 121 5.14 -0.36 -14.86
N VAL A 122 5.98 -0.70 -15.84
CA VAL A 122 5.85 -1.96 -16.59
C VAL A 122 6.07 -3.17 -15.67
N ARG A 123 7.05 -3.08 -14.76
CA ARG A 123 7.33 -4.13 -13.77
C ARG A 123 6.14 -4.39 -12.85
N ASP A 124 5.52 -3.33 -12.32
CA ASP A 124 4.37 -3.43 -11.45
C ASP A 124 3.17 -4.06 -12.16
N ASN A 125 2.94 -3.69 -13.42
CA ASN A 125 1.91 -4.30 -14.26
C ASN A 125 2.17 -5.78 -14.50
N LEU A 126 3.42 -6.17 -14.80
CA LEU A 126 3.80 -7.57 -14.97
C LEU A 126 3.67 -8.37 -13.66
N ASN A 127 4.01 -7.79 -12.51
CA ASN A 127 3.85 -8.44 -11.21
C ASN A 127 2.38 -8.67 -10.85
N LYS A 128 1.50 -7.70 -11.10
CA LYS A 128 0.05 -7.86 -10.95
C LYS A 128 -0.48 -8.98 -11.84
N LEU A 129 -0.03 -9.01 -13.10
CA LEU A 129 -0.43 -10.02 -14.07
C LEU A 129 0.12 -11.41 -13.73
N LYS A 130 1.33 -11.50 -13.17
CA LYS A 130 1.89 -12.75 -12.63
C LYS A 130 1.03 -13.28 -11.48
N TYR A 131 0.69 -12.41 -10.52
CA TYR A 131 -0.13 -12.77 -9.37
C TYR A 131 -1.52 -13.28 -9.78
N ASP A 132 -2.21 -12.56 -10.67
CA ASP A 132 -3.49 -12.98 -11.26
C ASP A 132 -3.40 -14.38 -11.90
N ARG A 133 -2.34 -14.62 -12.68
CA ARG A 133 -2.14 -15.92 -13.34
C ARG A 133 -1.80 -17.05 -12.38
N GLU A 134 -1.03 -16.78 -11.33
CA GLU A 134 -0.70 -17.78 -10.30
C GLU A 134 -1.94 -18.14 -9.46
N LEU A 135 -2.76 -17.16 -9.11
CA LEU A 135 -4.01 -17.36 -8.36
C LEU A 135 -5.03 -18.19 -9.15
N HIS A 136 -5.16 -17.92 -10.45
CA HIS A 136 -6.14 -18.55 -11.33
C HIS A 136 -5.55 -19.66 -12.23
N ASN A 137 -4.51 -20.36 -11.74
CA ASN A 137 -3.83 -21.44 -12.48
C ASN A 137 -4.56 -22.79 -12.36
N LYS A 138 -5.06 -23.30 -13.48
CA LYS A 138 -5.84 -24.54 -13.56
C LYS A 138 -5.01 -25.83 -13.43
N ASP A 139 -3.71 -25.79 -13.67
CA ASP A 139 -2.86 -27.00 -13.62
C ASP A 139 -2.76 -27.57 -12.20
N ASN A 140 -3.02 -26.74 -11.17
CA ASN A 140 -3.06 -27.16 -9.77
C ASN A 140 -4.42 -27.74 -9.35
N LEU A 141 -5.43 -27.74 -10.22
CA LEU A 141 -6.78 -28.20 -9.89
C LEU A 141 -6.96 -29.69 -10.21
N ARG A 142 -7.50 -30.44 -9.24
CA ARG A 142 -8.08 -31.77 -9.54
C ARG A 142 -9.38 -31.57 -10.33
N ILE A 143 -9.42 -32.10 -11.55
CA ILE A 143 -10.60 -32.06 -12.42
C ILE A 143 -11.67 -33.01 -11.83
N ALA A 144 -12.57 -32.49 -11.02
CA ALA A 144 -13.84 -33.15 -10.71
C ALA A 144 -14.73 -33.28 -11.98
N ILE A 145 -15.58 -34.30 -12.03
CA ILE A 145 -16.35 -34.66 -13.24
C ILE A 145 -17.61 -33.78 -13.43
N HIS A 146 -18.02 -33.02 -12.40
CA HIS A 146 -19.30 -32.31 -12.39
C HIS A 146 -19.29 -30.95 -13.11
N TYR A 147 -20.40 -30.63 -13.78
CA TYR A 147 -20.63 -29.36 -14.48
C TYR A 147 -20.99 -28.22 -13.51
N PRO A 148 -20.38 -27.03 -13.62
CA PRO A 148 -20.68 -25.87 -12.78
C PRO A 148 -22.09 -25.34 -13.06
N SER A 149 -22.90 -25.08 -12.04
CA SER A 149 -24.25 -24.50 -12.22
C SER A 149 -24.76 -23.80 -10.97
N GLU A 150 -24.83 -22.48 -11.01
CA GLU A 150 -25.41 -21.65 -9.93
C GLU A 150 -26.89 -21.96 -9.70
N LYS A 151 -27.65 -22.24 -10.76
CA LYS A 151 -29.07 -22.63 -10.65
C LYS A 151 -29.23 -23.91 -9.83
N ARG A 152 -28.39 -24.92 -10.07
CA ARG A 152 -28.40 -26.18 -9.30
C ARG A 152 -27.96 -25.96 -7.86
N LEU A 153 -26.95 -25.12 -7.62
CA LEU A 153 -26.51 -24.75 -6.27
C LEU A 153 -27.65 -24.09 -5.49
N LYS A 154 -28.39 -23.16 -6.11
CA LYS A 154 -29.55 -22.52 -5.50
C LYS A 154 -30.63 -23.55 -5.10
N ILE A 155 -30.97 -24.47 -6.00
CA ILE A 155 -31.94 -25.54 -5.71
C ILE A 155 -31.50 -26.39 -4.51
N ILE A 156 -30.21 -26.73 -4.42
CA ILE A 156 -29.66 -27.51 -3.30
C ILE A 156 -29.76 -26.71 -1.99
N ARG A 157 -29.39 -25.43 -1.99
CA ARG A 157 -29.49 -24.55 -0.82
C ARG A 157 -30.94 -24.40 -0.35
N ASP A 158 -31.86 -24.14 -1.26
CA ASP A 158 -33.29 -24.04 -0.95
C ASP A 158 -33.82 -25.38 -0.40
N GLY A 159 -33.34 -26.51 -0.94
CA GLY A 159 -33.63 -27.86 -0.45
C GLY A 159 -33.09 -28.08 0.96
N LEU A 160 -31.85 -27.70 1.24
CA LEU A 160 -31.23 -27.80 2.57
C LEU A 160 -31.97 -26.96 3.61
N VAL A 161 -32.41 -25.74 3.24
CA VAL A 161 -33.22 -24.89 4.13
C VAL A 161 -34.51 -25.61 4.53
N LYS A 162 -35.26 -26.14 3.56
CA LYS A 162 -36.50 -26.90 3.83
C LYS A 162 -36.25 -28.15 4.66
N LEU A 163 -35.17 -28.87 4.35
CA LEU A 163 -34.86 -30.13 5.04
C LEU A 163 -34.42 -29.87 6.49
N ASN A 164 -33.67 -28.79 6.74
CA ASN A 164 -33.32 -28.33 8.07
C ASN A 164 -34.54 -27.87 8.87
N SER A 165 -35.49 -27.16 8.27
CA SER A 165 -36.72 -26.79 8.98
C SER A 165 -37.51 -28.03 9.41
N THR A 166 -37.69 -29.01 8.53
CA THR A 166 -38.39 -30.26 8.87
C THR A 166 -37.66 -31.05 9.94
N TYR A 167 -36.33 -31.15 9.84
CA TYR A 167 -35.50 -31.81 10.84
C TYR A 167 -35.65 -31.17 12.23
N ASN A 168 -35.63 -29.83 12.29
CA ASN A 168 -35.77 -29.09 13.54
C ASN A 168 -37.15 -29.29 14.17
N THR A 169 -38.22 -29.29 13.37
CA THR A 169 -39.58 -29.56 13.86
C THR A 169 -39.70 -30.95 14.48
N LEU A 170 -39.23 -31.99 13.77
CA LEU A 170 -39.26 -33.37 14.28
C LEU A 170 -38.39 -33.53 15.53
N THR A 171 -37.22 -32.90 15.56
CA THR A 171 -36.35 -32.92 16.75
C THR A 171 -37.02 -32.24 17.94
N GLN A 172 -37.78 -31.17 17.71
CA GLN A 172 -38.51 -30.49 18.76
C GLN A 172 -39.65 -31.35 19.32
N GLU A 173 -40.37 -32.08 18.46
CA GLU A 173 -41.40 -33.04 18.87
C GLU A 173 -40.81 -34.14 19.77
N VAL A 174 -39.69 -34.74 19.37
CA VAL A 174 -38.97 -35.73 20.18
C VAL A 174 -38.51 -35.15 21.52
N ARG A 175 -38.06 -33.89 21.56
CA ARG A 175 -37.69 -33.21 22.81
C ARG A 175 -38.88 -33.04 23.75
N THR A 176 -40.05 -32.67 23.23
CA THR A 176 -41.28 -32.54 24.02
C THR A 176 -41.68 -33.89 24.61
N LEU A 177 -41.73 -34.96 23.80
CA LEU A 177 -42.06 -36.30 24.26
C LEU A 177 -41.09 -36.81 25.32
N ASN A 178 -39.78 -36.55 25.17
CA ASN A 178 -38.78 -36.89 26.19
C ASN A 178 -38.97 -36.11 27.50
N SER A 179 -39.39 -34.84 27.42
CA SER A 179 -39.72 -34.04 28.60
C SER A 179 -40.92 -34.61 29.35
N ASP A 180 -41.96 -35.02 28.61
CA ASP A 180 -43.15 -35.66 29.18
C ASP A 180 -42.77 -37.00 29.83
N LEU A 181 -42.01 -37.85 29.12
CA LEU A 181 -41.52 -39.12 29.65
C LEU A 181 -40.75 -38.94 30.97
N ASN A 182 -39.88 -37.94 31.05
CA ASN A 182 -39.15 -37.61 32.29
C ASN A 182 -40.09 -37.20 33.43
N THR A 183 -41.14 -36.45 33.13
CA THR A 183 -42.16 -36.04 34.11
C THR A 183 -42.92 -37.24 34.65
N TYR A 184 -43.35 -38.15 33.77
CA TYR A 184 -44.04 -39.37 34.17
C TYR A 184 -43.15 -40.35 34.93
N ASN A 185 -41.87 -40.47 34.56
CA ASN A 185 -40.87 -41.25 35.30
C ASN A 185 -40.68 -40.71 36.74
N ARG A 186 -40.62 -39.38 36.93
CA ARG A 186 -40.54 -38.78 38.27
C ARG A 186 -41.78 -39.10 39.10
N LYS A 187 -42.97 -38.91 38.51
CA LYS A 187 -44.24 -39.26 39.15
C LYS A 187 -44.30 -40.74 39.55
N GLN A 188 -43.73 -41.63 38.73
CA GLN A 188 -43.63 -43.06 39.06
C GLN A 188 -42.76 -43.31 40.30
N GLY A 189 -41.63 -42.61 40.40
CA GLY A 189 -40.77 -42.64 41.57
C GLY A 189 -41.48 -42.15 42.84
N GLU A 190 -42.26 -41.08 42.75
CA GLU A 190 -43.08 -40.55 43.85
C GLU A 190 -44.16 -41.53 44.31
N ILE A 191 -44.93 -42.11 43.37
CA ILE A 191 -45.96 -43.12 43.67
C ILE A 191 -45.32 -44.33 44.37
N THR A 192 -44.18 -44.81 43.87
CA THR A 192 -43.44 -45.94 44.46
C THR A 192 -42.98 -45.62 45.89
N THR A 193 -42.43 -44.43 46.10
CA THR A 193 -41.96 -43.97 47.41
C THR A 193 -43.12 -43.85 48.40
N ASN A 194 -44.23 -43.23 47.99
CA ASN A 194 -45.43 -43.10 48.80
C ASN A 194 -46.05 -44.47 49.12
N LYS A 195 -46.10 -45.39 48.16
CA LYS A 195 -46.57 -46.76 48.37
C LYS A 195 -45.71 -47.51 49.39
N ASN A 196 -44.39 -47.41 49.30
CA ASN A 196 -43.48 -48.04 50.25
C ASN A 196 -43.63 -47.45 51.65
N LYS A 197 -43.77 -46.13 51.77
CA LYS A 197 -44.05 -45.44 53.04
C LYS A 197 -45.38 -45.90 53.65
N THR A 198 -46.46 -45.93 52.86
CA THR A 198 -47.78 -46.37 53.32
C THR A 198 -47.78 -47.85 53.74
N LYS A 199 -47.08 -48.72 52.99
CA LYS A 199 -46.88 -50.13 53.37
C LYS A 199 -46.15 -50.26 54.70
N TRP A 200 -45.04 -49.53 54.88
CA TRP A 200 -44.29 -49.53 56.14
C TRP A 200 -45.16 -49.07 57.32
N GLN A 201 -45.96 -48.01 57.14
CA GLN A 201 -46.90 -47.52 58.17
C GLN A 201 -47.95 -48.58 58.53
N ARG A 202 -48.53 -49.26 57.52
CA ARG A 202 -49.47 -50.37 57.72
C ARG A 202 -48.82 -51.51 58.50
N ASP A 203 -47.61 -51.91 58.12
CA ASP A 203 -46.90 -53.03 58.74
C ASP A 203 -46.56 -52.72 60.21
N LYS A 204 -46.17 -51.48 60.51
CA LYS A 204 -45.99 -50.99 61.88
C LYS A 204 -47.28 -51.04 62.70
N LEU A 205 -48.40 -50.60 62.14
CA LEU A 205 -49.71 -50.71 62.80
C LEU A 205 -50.08 -52.17 63.10
N LEU A 206 -49.73 -53.13 62.25
CA LEU A 206 -49.99 -54.55 62.50
C LEU A 206 -49.19 -55.10 63.69
N GLN A 207 -47.91 -54.71 63.80
CA GLN A 207 -46.96 -55.27 64.78
C GLN A 207 -47.06 -54.66 66.18
N GLU A 208 -47.46 -53.39 66.30
CA GLU A 208 -47.41 -52.65 67.56
C GLU A 208 -48.82 -52.22 68.05
N PRO A 209 -49.10 -52.21 69.37
CA PRO A 209 -50.36 -51.72 69.94
C PRO A 209 -50.37 -50.19 70.16
N ILE A 210 -49.36 -49.48 69.66
CA ILE A 210 -49.16 -48.04 69.82
C ILE A 210 -49.19 -47.34 68.45
N CYS A 211 -49.55 -46.06 68.44
CA CYS A 211 -49.54 -45.23 67.24
C CYS A 211 -48.11 -45.01 66.73
N TYR A 212 -47.86 -45.22 65.44
CA TYR A 212 -46.54 -44.99 64.84
C TYR A 212 -46.16 -43.49 64.74
N GLU A 213 -47.13 -42.56 64.86
CA GLU A 213 -46.92 -41.11 64.81
C GLU A 213 -46.79 -40.47 66.21
N CYS A 214 -47.72 -40.73 67.13
CA CYS A 214 -47.73 -40.10 68.46
C CYS A 214 -47.22 -41.01 69.59
N LYS A 215 -46.89 -42.28 69.31
CA LYS A 215 -46.40 -43.29 70.27
C LYS A 215 -47.33 -43.60 71.45
N GLN A 216 -48.58 -43.15 71.42
CA GLN A 216 -49.60 -43.44 72.45
C GLN A 216 -50.33 -44.76 72.17
N SER A 217 -50.92 -45.36 73.20
CA SER A 217 -51.74 -46.58 73.10
C SER A 217 -52.92 -46.36 72.15
N LEU A 218 -53.11 -47.28 71.20
CA LEU A 218 -54.12 -47.15 70.15
C LEU A 218 -55.35 -48.02 70.44
N PRO A 219 -56.55 -47.45 70.64
CA PRO A 219 -57.77 -48.23 70.79
C PRO A 219 -58.04 -49.10 69.55
N GLN A 220 -58.49 -50.33 69.75
CA GLN A 220 -58.84 -51.30 68.69
C GLN A 220 -59.70 -50.73 67.53
N PRO A 221 -60.81 -50.00 67.77
CA PRO A 221 -61.61 -49.46 66.67
C PRO A 221 -60.84 -48.45 65.80
N ASN A 222 -59.97 -47.62 66.42
CA ASN A 222 -59.13 -46.67 65.69
C ASN A 222 -58.03 -47.40 64.89
N LYS A 223 -57.46 -48.46 65.46
CA LYS A 223 -56.49 -49.33 64.77
C LYS A 223 -57.08 -49.96 63.52
N ALA A 224 -58.29 -50.50 63.63
CA ALA A 224 -59.00 -51.14 62.53
C ALA A 224 -59.31 -50.13 61.39
N GLN A 225 -59.78 -48.93 61.74
CA GLN A 225 -60.05 -47.88 60.76
C GLN A 225 -58.76 -47.42 60.05
N MET A 226 -57.68 -47.15 60.79
CA MET A 226 -56.40 -46.75 60.19
C MET A 226 -55.83 -47.83 59.25
N LEU A 227 -55.97 -49.11 59.60
CA LEU A 227 -55.55 -50.21 58.71
C LEU A 227 -56.39 -50.26 57.44
N LYS A 228 -57.71 -50.02 57.54
CA LYS A 228 -58.60 -49.93 56.38
C LYS A 228 -58.19 -48.79 55.45
N ASP A 229 -57.99 -47.59 56.00
CA ASP A 229 -57.58 -46.40 55.24
C ASP A 229 -56.22 -46.61 54.54
N LYS A 230 -55.25 -47.25 55.23
CA LYS A 230 -53.93 -47.55 54.63
C LYS A 230 -54.04 -48.59 53.53
N ASN A 231 -54.90 -49.61 53.67
CA ASN A 231 -55.13 -50.59 52.61
C ASN A 231 -55.82 -49.96 51.39
N GLU A 232 -56.82 -49.11 51.60
CA GLU A 232 -57.47 -48.35 50.52
C GLU A 232 -56.47 -47.41 49.82
N ALA A 233 -55.62 -46.71 50.57
CA ALA A 233 -54.56 -45.88 50.01
C ALA A 233 -53.53 -46.69 49.20
N ILE A 234 -53.17 -47.91 49.64
CA ILE A 234 -52.29 -48.81 48.88
C ILE A 234 -52.94 -49.26 47.58
N THR A 235 -54.24 -49.58 47.59
CA THR A 235 -55.00 -49.95 46.38
C THR A 235 -55.03 -48.79 45.39
N ASN A 236 -55.37 -47.58 45.84
CA ASN A 236 -55.36 -46.37 45.00
C ASN A 236 -53.96 -46.08 44.42
N LEU A 237 -52.90 -46.25 45.22
CA LEU A 237 -51.52 -46.09 44.74
C LEU A 237 -51.10 -47.18 43.74
N ASN A 238 -51.65 -48.40 43.83
CA ASN A 238 -51.42 -49.45 42.84
C ASN A 238 -52.09 -49.13 41.49
N GLU A 239 -53.31 -48.61 41.53
CA GLU A 239 -54.02 -48.17 40.31
C GLU A 239 -53.31 -46.99 39.66
N GLN A 240 -52.92 -45.98 40.44
CA GLN A 240 -52.12 -44.86 39.94
C GLN A 240 -50.78 -45.33 39.36
N TYR A 241 -50.11 -46.28 40.01
CA TYR A 241 -48.85 -46.86 39.51
C TYR A 241 -49.07 -47.53 38.15
N LYS A 242 -50.11 -48.36 38.01
CA LYS A 242 -50.42 -49.06 36.77
C LYS A 242 -50.72 -48.08 35.63
N ASN A 243 -51.64 -47.15 35.85
CA ASN A 243 -51.99 -46.14 34.84
C ASN A 243 -50.77 -45.32 34.40
N ASN A 244 -49.85 -45.03 35.32
CA ASN A 244 -48.65 -44.26 35.02
C ASN A 244 -47.58 -45.10 34.28
N VAL A 245 -47.51 -46.43 34.49
CA VAL A 245 -46.71 -47.33 33.64
C VAL A 245 -47.24 -47.35 32.21
N ASP A 246 -48.55 -47.48 32.05
CA ASP A 246 -49.17 -47.58 30.72
C ASP A 246 -48.84 -46.31 29.88
N VAL A 247 -48.94 -45.13 30.47
CA VAL A 247 -48.55 -43.86 29.82
C VAL A 247 -47.05 -43.79 29.49
N ILE A 248 -46.18 -44.31 30.37
CA ILE A 248 -44.72 -44.36 30.11
C ILE A 248 -44.41 -45.23 28.89
N GLU A 249 -45.05 -46.39 28.76
CA GLU A 249 -44.84 -47.27 27.62
C GLU A 249 -45.39 -46.66 26.32
N GLU A 250 -46.57 -46.04 26.34
CA GLU A 250 -47.10 -45.29 25.20
C GLU A 250 -46.13 -44.17 24.75
N LEU A 251 -45.60 -43.38 25.69
CA LEU A 251 -44.64 -42.32 25.39
C LEU A 251 -43.35 -42.87 24.76
N LYS A 252 -42.84 -44.01 25.25
CA LYS A 252 -41.65 -44.66 24.65
C LYS A 252 -41.92 -45.09 23.22
N GLU A 253 -43.08 -45.69 22.95
CA GLU A 253 -43.45 -46.08 21.59
C GLU A 253 -43.57 -44.85 20.67
N MET A 254 -44.21 -43.77 21.14
CA MET A 254 -44.32 -42.52 20.40
C MET A 254 -42.96 -41.92 20.07
N ILE A 255 -42.01 -41.92 21.02
CA ILE A 255 -40.63 -41.45 20.79
C ILE A 255 -39.95 -42.28 19.69
N ILE A 256 -40.04 -43.61 19.76
CA ILE A 256 -39.46 -44.51 18.76
C ILE A 256 -40.04 -44.21 17.37
N GLN A 257 -41.35 -43.96 17.25
CA GLN A 257 -41.96 -43.61 15.96
C GLN A 257 -41.52 -42.23 15.46
N ALA A 258 -41.38 -41.25 16.36
CA ALA A 258 -40.94 -39.89 16.02
C ALA A 258 -39.45 -39.84 15.61
N GLU A 259 -38.61 -40.75 16.08
CA GLU A 259 -37.18 -40.83 15.71
C GLU A 259 -36.94 -41.44 14.31
N LYS A 260 -37.80 -42.34 13.84
CA LYS A 260 -37.69 -42.97 12.50
C LYS A 260 -37.56 -41.96 11.34
N PRO A 261 -38.42 -40.92 11.21
CA PRO A 261 -38.28 -39.94 10.14
C PRO A 261 -36.99 -39.11 10.27
N ILE A 262 -36.51 -38.85 11.48
CA ILE A 262 -35.24 -38.14 11.73
C ILE A 262 -34.08 -38.97 11.18
N ALA A 263 -34.03 -40.27 11.53
CA ALA A 263 -33.01 -41.19 11.03
C ALA A 263 -33.03 -41.31 9.50
N ALA A 264 -34.21 -41.27 8.87
CA ALA A 264 -34.35 -41.30 7.42
C ALA A 264 -33.94 -39.98 6.73
N LEU A 265 -33.99 -38.85 7.43
CA LEU A 265 -33.64 -37.53 6.90
C LEU A 265 -32.14 -37.25 6.93
N ASN A 266 -31.41 -37.74 7.94
CA ASN A 266 -29.97 -37.48 8.09
C ASN A 266 -29.14 -37.84 6.84
N PRO A 267 -29.26 -39.04 6.25
CA PRO A 267 -28.51 -39.38 5.04
C PRO A 267 -28.82 -38.47 3.84
N LYS A 268 -30.06 -37.98 3.75
CA LYS A 268 -30.46 -37.05 2.67
C LYS A 268 -29.83 -35.67 2.86
N LYS A 269 -29.74 -35.21 4.11
CA LYS A 269 -29.07 -33.96 4.49
C LYS A 269 -27.57 -34.02 4.15
N ASP A 270 -26.90 -35.09 4.55
CA ASP A 270 -25.47 -35.28 4.30
C ASP A 270 -25.16 -35.30 2.80
N LYS A 271 -25.98 -36.03 2.03
CA LYS A 271 -25.86 -36.08 0.57
C LYS A 271 -26.03 -34.71 -0.08
N LEU A 272 -26.98 -33.89 0.38
CA LEU A 272 -27.17 -32.53 -0.13
C LEU A 272 -25.99 -31.62 0.22
N HIS A 273 -25.44 -31.69 1.43
CA HIS A 273 -24.24 -30.92 1.81
C HIS A 273 -23.01 -31.32 0.99
N GLN A 274 -22.82 -32.61 0.72
CA GLN A 274 -21.76 -33.07 -0.18
C GLN A 274 -21.92 -32.48 -1.59
N LEU A 275 -23.14 -32.50 -2.13
CA LEU A 275 -23.43 -31.94 -3.45
C LEU A 275 -23.24 -30.41 -3.49
N GLU A 276 -23.63 -29.70 -2.42
CA GLU A 276 -23.39 -28.26 -2.25
C GLU A 276 -21.90 -27.96 -2.33
N MET A 277 -21.09 -28.63 -1.51
CA MET A 277 -19.64 -28.43 -1.45
C MET A 277 -18.97 -28.69 -2.80
N VAL A 278 -19.37 -29.76 -3.50
CA VAL A 278 -18.86 -30.10 -4.83
C VAL A 278 -19.22 -29.02 -5.87
N LEU A 279 -20.47 -28.54 -5.87
CA LEU A 279 -20.93 -27.51 -6.81
C LEU A 279 -20.31 -26.13 -6.53
N GLU A 280 -20.18 -25.73 -5.27
CA GLU A 280 -19.50 -24.48 -4.90
C GLU A 280 -18.04 -24.48 -5.34
N THR A 281 -17.33 -25.58 -5.06
CA THR A 281 -15.94 -25.76 -5.50
C THR A 281 -15.85 -25.67 -7.01
N ARG A 282 -16.80 -26.27 -7.75
CA ARG A 282 -16.84 -26.19 -9.21
C ARG A 282 -17.11 -24.80 -9.77
N ILE A 283 -18.01 -24.04 -9.16
CA ILE A 283 -18.28 -22.67 -9.58
C ILE A 283 -17.01 -21.82 -9.42
N LYS A 284 -16.31 -21.95 -8.29
CA LYS A 284 -15.01 -21.26 -8.07
C LYS A 284 -13.95 -21.66 -9.08
N HIS A 285 -13.96 -22.90 -9.56
CA HIS A 285 -13.03 -23.36 -10.60
C HIS A 285 -13.24 -22.70 -11.97
N ASN A 286 -14.40 -22.09 -12.26
CA ASN A 286 -14.60 -21.36 -13.52
C ASN A 286 -13.65 -20.17 -13.68
N ASP A 287 -13.19 -19.60 -12.57
CA ASP A 287 -12.28 -18.46 -12.58
C ASP A 287 -10.84 -18.86 -12.98
N PHE A 288 -10.53 -20.16 -12.96
CA PHE A 288 -9.21 -20.70 -13.28
C PHE A 288 -9.05 -20.91 -14.78
N LYS A 289 -8.48 -19.91 -15.45
CA LYS A 289 -8.32 -19.87 -16.91
C LYS A 289 -6.88 -20.06 -17.40
N TYR A 290 -5.90 -19.85 -16.53
CA TYR A 290 -4.48 -19.86 -16.90
C TYR A 290 -3.82 -21.20 -16.64
N ASN A 291 -2.71 -21.46 -17.31
CA ASN A 291 -1.85 -22.62 -17.10
C ASN A 291 -0.45 -22.18 -16.61
N THR A 292 0.39 -23.15 -16.29
CA THR A 292 1.76 -22.91 -15.82
C THR A 292 2.64 -22.25 -16.89
N LYS A 293 2.40 -22.51 -18.18
CA LYS A 293 3.11 -21.82 -19.27
C LYS A 293 2.76 -20.32 -19.30
N ASP A 294 1.50 -19.97 -19.03
CA ASP A 294 1.08 -18.57 -18.96
C ASP A 294 1.78 -17.82 -17.83
N VAL A 295 1.96 -18.45 -16.68
CA VAL A 295 2.76 -17.90 -15.57
C VAL A 295 4.23 -17.74 -15.98
N GLU A 296 4.79 -18.74 -16.66
CA GLU A 296 6.20 -18.74 -17.09
C GLU A 296 6.49 -17.64 -18.13
N ILE A 297 5.54 -17.37 -19.04
CA ILE A 297 5.65 -16.24 -19.98
C ILE A 297 5.88 -14.93 -19.23
N VAL A 298 5.10 -14.65 -18.17
CA VAL A 298 5.26 -13.41 -17.40
C VAL A 298 6.58 -13.38 -16.64
N LYS A 299 6.99 -14.51 -16.05
CA LYS A 299 8.29 -14.62 -15.38
C LYS A 299 9.45 -14.32 -16.34
N ARG A 300 9.38 -14.80 -17.57
CA ARG A 300 10.35 -14.48 -18.62
C ARG A 300 10.31 -13.00 -19.01
N SER A 301 9.11 -12.41 -19.18
CA SER A 301 8.97 -10.98 -19.48
C SER A 301 9.59 -10.10 -18.39
N ILE A 302 9.45 -10.46 -17.10
CA ILE A 302 10.09 -9.73 -16.00
C ILE A 302 11.62 -9.83 -16.10
N LYS A 303 12.17 -11.02 -16.39
CA LYS A 303 13.62 -11.20 -16.57
C LYS A 303 14.16 -10.40 -17.76
N GLU A 304 13.43 -10.37 -18.87
CA GLU A 304 13.79 -9.57 -20.04
C GLU A 304 13.72 -8.07 -19.76
N LEU A 305 12.72 -7.62 -18.99
CA LEU A 305 12.63 -6.24 -18.53
C LEU A 305 13.83 -5.84 -17.68
N ASP A 306 14.29 -6.73 -16.79
CA ASP A 306 15.49 -6.52 -15.98
C ASP A 306 16.76 -6.42 -16.82
N SER A 307 16.92 -7.34 -17.77
CA SER A 307 18.02 -7.30 -18.74
C SER A 307 18.01 -6.01 -19.56
N LEU A 308 16.83 -5.58 -20.02
CA LEU A 308 16.68 -4.33 -20.77
C LEU A 308 17.03 -3.11 -19.91
N SER A 309 16.56 -3.06 -18.66
CA SER A 309 16.89 -1.98 -17.72
C SER A 309 18.40 -1.87 -17.49
N SER A 310 19.10 -2.99 -17.29
CA SER A 310 20.56 -3.00 -17.14
C SER A 310 21.27 -2.55 -18.42
N ARG A 311 20.84 -3.02 -19.59
CA ARG A 311 21.41 -2.58 -20.89
C ARG A 311 21.23 -1.08 -21.12
N CYS A 312 20.07 -0.52 -20.78
CA CYS A 312 19.83 0.91 -20.87
C CYS A 312 20.74 1.70 -19.93
N LEU A 313 20.95 1.22 -18.69
CA LEU A 313 21.85 1.86 -17.73
C LEU A 313 23.29 1.91 -18.26
N VAL A 314 23.80 0.78 -18.76
CA VAL A 314 25.14 0.70 -19.36
C VAL A 314 25.27 1.66 -20.54
N ARG A 315 24.25 1.73 -21.41
CA ARG A 315 24.26 2.67 -22.54
C ARG A 315 24.30 4.14 -22.08
N SER A 316 23.52 4.51 -21.06
CA SER A 316 23.54 5.86 -20.49
C SER A 316 24.93 6.19 -19.94
N ILE A 317 25.55 5.26 -19.21
CA ILE A 317 26.90 5.43 -18.66
C ILE A 317 27.94 5.61 -19.76
N ASN A 318 27.92 4.76 -20.80
CA ASN A 318 28.85 4.87 -21.93
C ASN A 318 28.73 6.21 -22.69
N THR A 319 27.60 6.92 -22.53
CA THR A 319 27.40 8.26 -23.09
C THR A 319 27.89 9.35 -22.13
N LEU A 320 27.66 9.17 -20.82
CA LEU A 320 28.02 10.15 -19.79
C LEU A 320 29.53 10.17 -19.52
N GLU A 321 30.17 9.01 -19.44
CA GLU A 321 31.57 8.86 -19.03
C GLU A 321 32.55 9.68 -19.90
N PRO A 322 32.47 9.66 -21.24
CA PRO A 322 33.36 10.47 -22.07
C PRO A 322 33.16 11.98 -21.88
N ILE A 323 31.89 12.42 -21.71
CA ILE A 323 31.57 13.84 -21.52
C ILE A 323 32.10 14.32 -20.17
N ILE A 324 31.88 13.53 -19.12
CA ILE A 324 32.38 13.83 -17.77
C ILE A 324 33.90 13.91 -17.79
N ASN A 325 34.58 12.92 -18.38
CA ASN A 325 36.04 12.87 -18.39
C ASN A 325 36.67 13.99 -19.23
N SER A 326 36.00 14.45 -20.30
CA SER A 326 36.44 15.62 -21.06
C SER A 326 36.46 16.91 -20.21
N VAL A 327 35.52 17.06 -19.28
CA VAL A 327 35.49 18.21 -18.33
C VAL A 327 36.45 18.02 -17.16
N LEU A 328 36.89 16.80 -16.86
CA LEU A 328 37.81 16.52 -15.75
C LEU A 328 39.29 16.45 -16.17
N GLU A 329 39.58 16.37 -17.47
CA GLU A 329 40.92 16.23 -18.02
C GLU A 329 41.91 17.25 -17.45
N LYS A 330 41.49 18.53 -17.33
CA LYS A 330 42.37 19.62 -16.87
C LYS A 330 42.74 19.55 -15.39
N ILE A 331 42.00 18.80 -14.56
CA ILE A 331 42.34 18.59 -13.15
C ILE A 331 42.98 17.21 -12.88
N ASN A 332 43.30 16.47 -13.95
CA ASN A 332 43.86 15.11 -13.94
C ASN A 332 42.99 14.11 -13.16
N PHE A 333 41.67 14.25 -13.24
CA PHE A 333 40.75 13.27 -12.70
C PHE A 333 40.03 12.51 -13.82
N GLN A 334 39.74 11.25 -13.55
CA GLN A 334 38.92 10.40 -14.40
C GLN A 334 37.84 9.75 -13.56
N VAL A 335 36.60 9.79 -14.06
CA VAL A 335 35.47 9.02 -13.55
C VAL A 335 35.42 7.71 -14.33
N ILE A 336 35.35 6.61 -13.58
CA ILE A 336 35.16 5.27 -14.12
C ILE A 336 33.86 4.73 -13.54
N PHE A 337 32.98 4.25 -14.41
CA PHE A 337 31.74 3.61 -14.00
C PHE A 337 31.87 2.10 -14.07
N GLU A 338 31.52 1.43 -12.98
CA GLU A 338 31.46 -0.02 -12.93
C GLU A 338 30.01 -0.47 -12.80
N VAL A 339 29.56 -1.28 -13.76
CA VAL A 339 28.25 -1.95 -13.72
C VAL A 339 28.47 -3.45 -13.76
N ASN A 340 28.02 -4.15 -12.73
CA ASN A 340 28.07 -5.61 -12.74
C ASN A 340 26.83 -6.24 -13.37
N ASP A 341 26.88 -7.56 -13.61
CA ASP A 341 25.79 -8.35 -14.21
C ASP A 341 24.46 -8.29 -13.44
N LYS A 342 24.48 -7.86 -12.18
CA LYS A 342 23.30 -7.65 -11.32
C LYS A 342 22.80 -6.21 -11.35
N GLY A 343 23.37 -5.35 -12.19
CA GLY A 343 23.04 -3.93 -12.28
C GLY A 343 23.43 -3.13 -11.04
N LYS A 344 24.39 -3.61 -10.23
CA LYS A 344 25.03 -2.77 -9.20
C LYS A 344 25.92 -1.76 -9.91
N PHE A 345 25.83 -0.54 -9.43
CA PHE A 345 26.41 0.64 -10.03
C PHE A 345 27.40 1.24 -9.04
N ALA A 346 28.66 1.37 -9.44
CA ALA A 346 29.70 2.06 -8.69
C ALA A 346 30.36 3.13 -9.56
N ILE A 347 30.80 4.20 -8.91
CA ILE A 347 31.57 5.28 -9.51
C ILE A 347 32.89 5.31 -8.75
N THR A 348 33.98 5.19 -9.49
CA THR A 348 35.34 5.32 -8.97
C THR A 348 35.96 6.57 -9.56
N LEU A 349 36.58 7.39 -8.70
CA LEU A 349 37.35 8.56 -9.13
C LEU A 349 38.81 8.16 -9.12
N ARG A 350 39.50 8.36 -10.24
CA ARG A 350 40.91 8.01 -10.40
C ARG A 350 41.73 9.24 -10.76
N LYS A 351 42.89 9.38 -10.16
CA LYS A 351 43.91 10.38 -10.52
C LYS A 351 45.28 9.75 -10.37
N ASP A 352 46.11 9.85 -11.40
CA ASP A 352 47.47 9.30 -11.41
C ASP A 352 47.53 7.82 -10.95
N GLU A 353 46.60 7.00 -11.46
CA GLU A 353 46.42 5.57 -11.10
C GLU A 353 45.96 5.28 -9.66
N ILE A 354 45.68 6.31 -8.85
CA ILE A 354 45.17 6.18 -7.48
C ILE A 354 43.66 6.40 -7.47
N ASP A 355 42.93 5.50 -6.81
CA ASP A 355 41.49 5.65 -6.61
C ASP A 355 41.21 6.53 -5.38
N TYR A 356 40.38 7.55 -5.57
CA TYR A 356 39.99 8.54 -4.56
C TYR A 356 38.53 8.35 -4.16
N ALA A 357 38.28 8.43 -2.86
CA ALA A 357 36.92 8.58 -2.34
C ALA A 357 36.46 10.04 -2.51
N TYR A 358 35.18 10.23 -2.84
CA TYR A 358 34.60 11.57 -3.08
C TYR A 358 34.78 12.54 -1.89
N ASN A 359 34.72 12.04 -0.66
CA ASN A 359 34.91 12.84 0.55
C ASN A 359 36.35 13.37 0.73
N LEU A 360 37.34 12.80 0.03
CA LEU A 360 38.74 13.23 0.07
C LEU A 360 39.05 14.36 -0.94
N LEU A 361 38.10 14.70 -1.81
CA LEU A 361 38.25 15.80 -2.75
C LEU A 361 38.14 17.15 -2.03
N SER A 362 38.86 18.16 -2.53
CA SER A 362 38.66 19.55 -2.12
C SER A 362 37.29 20.06 -2.59
N ASP A 363 36.78 21.12 -1.97
CA ASP A 363 35.48 21.69 -2.35
C ASP A 363 35.46 22.19 -3.81
N GLY A 364 36.58 22.74 -4.30
CA GLY A 364 36.74 23.08 -5.71
C GLY A 364 36.70 21.85 -6.64
N GLN A 365 37.36 20.75 -6.28
CA GLN A 365 37.31 19.49 -7.07
C GLN A 365 35.89 18.89 -7.08
N LYS A 366 35.20 18.90 -5.94
CA LYS A 366 33.80 18.44 -5.84
C LYS A 366 32.89 19.26 -6.74
N LEU A 367 33.08 20.58 -6.78
CA LEU A 367 32.31 21.48 -7.63
C LEU A 367 32.55 21.21 -9.12
N ILE A 368 33.81 21.07 -9.55
CA ILE A 368 34.13 20.75 -10.96
C ILE A 368 33.52 19.39 -11.35
N LEU A 369 33.60 18.40 -10.47
CA LEU A 369 32.96 17.10 -10.67
C LEU A 369 31.44 17.20 -10.80
N GLN A 370 30.80 18.00 -9.94
CA GLN A 370 29.37 18.25 -10.00
C GLN A 370 28.97 18.95 -11.31
N ILE A 371 29.77 19.92 -11.78
CA ILE A 371 29.57 20.59 -13.07
C ILE A 371 29.67 19.58 -14.22
N ALA A 372 30.71 18.75 -14.24
CA ALA A 372 30.91 17.72 -15.26
C ALA A 372 29.72 16.76 -15.35
N PHE A 373 29.25 16.25 -14.20
CA PHE A 373 28.07 15.37 -14.14
C PHE A 373 26.78 16.07 -14.60
N LYS A 374 26.57 17.34 -14.23
CA LYS A 374 25.38 18.09 -14.63
C LYS A 374 25.34 18.36 -16.12
N LEU A 375 26.46 18.83 -16.69
CA LEU A 375 26.59 19.05 -18.12
C LEU A 375 26.37 17.76 -18.90
N ALA A 376 27.03 16.67 -18.50
CA ALA A 376 26.86 15.37 -19.14
C ALA A 376 25.40 14.89 -19.10
N LEU A 377 24.72 15.07 -17.97
CA LEU A 377 23.31 14.70 -17.84
C LEU A 377 22.41 15.55 -18.74
N LEU A 378 22.58 16.88 -18.78
CA LEU A 378 21.80 17.75 -19.65
C LEU A 378 22.00 17.38 -21.13
N LEU A 379 23.25 17.22 -21.56
CA LEU A 379 23.59 16.83 -22.93
C LEU A 379 23.04 15.44 -23.29
N SER A 380 23.14 14.46 -22.38
CA SER A 380 22.62 13.09 -22.61
C SER A 380 21.09 13.04 -22.77
N ARG A 381 20.39 14.08 -22.31
CA ARG A 381 18.93 14.21 -22.43
C ARG A 381 18.51 14.87 -23.74
N GLY A 382 19.47 15.30 -24.57
CA GLY A 382 19.19 16.11 -25.76
C GLY A 382 18.73 17.53 -25.39
N GLU A 383 19.14 18.03 -24.22
CA GLU A 383 18.98 19.44 -23.90
C GLU A 383 20.12 20.21 -24.59
N ASP A 384 19.84 20.66 -25.80
CA ASP A 384 20.84 21.32 -26.67
C ASP A 384 20.98 22.83 -26.37
N GLU A 385 20.14 23.40 -25.51
CA GLU A 385 20.18 24.82 -25.12
C GLU A 385 19.67 25.06 -23.68
N GLY A 386 19.92 26.26 -23.16
CA GLY A 386 19.21 26.83 -22.00
C GLY A 386 20.13 27.37 -20.91
N VAL A 387 19.53 27.79 -19.80
CA VAL A 387 20.23 28.50 -18.72
C VAL A 387 20.79 27.56 -17.67
N ILE A 388 21.99 27.88 -17.19
CA ILE A 388 22.60 27.32 -15.99
C ILE A 388 22.94 28.48 -15.05
N VAL A 389 22.58 28.34 -13.76
CA VAL A 389 22.81 29.38 -12.75
C VAL A 389 23.83 28.89 -11.73
N MET A 390 24.88 29.68 -11.52
CA MET A 390 25.90 29.43 -10.52
C MET A 390 25.90 30.59 -9.51
N ASP A 391 25.38 30.34 -8.30
CA ASP A 391 25.28 31.32 -7.20
C ASP A 391 26.20 30.92 -6.07
N GLU A 392 27.18 31.76 -5.72
CA GLU A 392 28.16 31.59 -4.63
C GLU A 392 29.01 30.32 -4.65
N GLY A 393 28.69 29.32 -5.49
CA GLY A 393 29.41 28.05 -5.57
C GLY A 393 30.86 28.18 -6.02
N ALA A 394 31.22 29.23 -6.77
CA ALA A 394 32.57 29.43 -7.27
C ALA A 394 33.55 30.01 -6.25
N SER A 395 33.11 30.43 -5.06
CA SER A 395 34.04 30.98 -4.06
C SER A 395 35.08 29.97 -3.59
N SER A 396 34.86 28.67 -3.86
CA SER A 396 35.79 27.58 -3.58
C SER A 396 36.74 27.25 -4.75
N LEU A 397 36.64 27.95 -5.89
CA LEU A 397 37.54 27.81 -7.03
C LEU A 397 38.65 28.87 -6.95
N ASP A 398 39.88 28.46 -7.23
CA ASP A 398 40.95 29.41 -7.55
C ASP A 398 40.77 30.00 -8.95
N GLU A 399 41.52 31.07 -9.27
CA GLU A 399 41.42 31.79 -10.55
C GLU A 399 41.62 30.87 -11.76
N ASN A 400 42.57 29.92 -11.67
CA ASN A 400 42.89 28.99 -12.75
C ASN A 400 41.72 28.02 -13.03
N ASN A 401 41.10 27.47 -11.99
CA ASN A 401 39.95 26.59 -12.10
C ASN A 401 38.69 27.36 -12.50
N LEU A 402 38.53 28.61 -12.04
CA LEU A 402 37.43 29.45 -12.46
C LEU A 402 37.50 29.76 -13.96
N ALA A 403 38.67 30.21 -14.44
CA ALA A 403 38.90 30.45 -15.86
C ALA A 403 38.71 29.18 -16.71
N TYR A 404 39.07 28.01 -16.16
CA TYR A 404 38.77 26.75 -16.81
C TYR A 404 37.27 26.50 -16.95
N ILE A 405 36.51 26.61 -15.86
CA ILE A 405 35.07 26.38 -15.89
C ILE A 405 34.38 27.33 -16.89
N LEU A 406 34.75 28.61 -16.91
CA LEU A 406 34.21 29.57 -17.87
C LEU A 406 34.46 29.12 -19.32
N ARG A 407 35.68 28.68 -19.65
CA ARG A 407 36.01 28.11 -20.98
C ARG A 407 35.29 26.81 -21.28
N VAL A 408 35.01 25.97 -20.28
CA VAL A 408 34.20 24.76 -20.48
C VAL A 408 32.81 25.16 -20.95
N PHE A 409 32.19 26.17 -20.33
CA PHE A 409 30.88 26.67 -20.74
C PHE A 409 30.87 27.32 -22.12
N GLU A 410 31.96 27.95 -22.58
CA GLU A 410 32.08 28.46 -23.96
C GLU A 410 31.95 27.35 -25.02
N ASN A 411 32.33 26.11 -24.69
CA ASN A 411 32.29 24.97 -25.61
C ASN A 411 30.94 24.22 -25.60
N TYR A 412 30.02 24.63 -24.74
CA TYR A 412 28.70 24.01 -24.62
C TYR A 412 27.59 25.02 -24.90
N PRO A 413 26.45 24.59 -25.43
CA PRO A 413 25.37 25.48 -25.86
C PRO A 413 24.49 25.97 -24.69
N PHE A 414 25.08 26.19 -23.51
CA PHE A 414 24.35 26.63 -22.32
C PHE A 414 24.74 28.06 -21.93
N GLN A 415 23.73 28.88 -21.63
CA GLN A 415 23.94 30.22 -21.10
C GLN A 415 24.24 30.13 -19.59
N LEU A 416 25.47 30.47 -19.19
CA LEU A 416 25.85 30.54 -17.79
C LEU A 416 25.51 31.92 -17.20
N ILE A 417 24.61 31.96 -16.21
CA ILE A 417 24.42 33.11 -15.34
C ILE A 417 25.24 32.89 -14.08
N PHE A 418 26.21 33.78 -13.87
CA PHE A 418 27.20 33.62 -12.82
C PHE A 418 27.24 34.83 -11.91
N MET A 419 27.20 34.59 -10.59
CA MET A 419 27.30 35.64 -9.57
C MET A 419 28.62 35.56 -8.83
N LEU A 420 29.39 36.64 -8.93
CA LEU A 420 30.68 36.80 -8.28
C LEU A 420 30.63 37.94 -7.28
N HIS A 421 31.20 37.72 -6.09
CA HIS A 421 31.39 38.78 -5.08
C HIS A 421 32.75 39.47 -5.22
N ARG A 422 33.73 38.84 -5.88
CA ARG A 422 35.07 39.37 -6.20
C ARG A 422 35.55 38.74 -7.50
N ALA A 423 35.99 39.55 -8.45
CA ALA A 423 36.52 39.09 -9.72
C ALA A 423 37.42 40.18 -10.31
N ASP A 424 38.73 40.04 -10.09
CA ASP A 424 39.70 41.04 -10.53
C ASP A 424 40.13 40.80 -12.00
N ASP A 425 40.01 39.56 -12.50
CA ASP A 425 40.40 39.15 -13.87
C ASP A 425 39.29 38.31 -14.56
N ILE A 426 38.24 38.98 -15.06
CA ILE A 426 37.15 38.32 -15.81
C ILE A 426 37.57 38.15 -17.28
N PRO A 427 37.44 36.94 -17.88
CA PRO A 427 37.71 36.72 -19.30
C PRO A 427 36.93 37.65 -20.24
N GLU A 428 37.55 38.03 -21.36
CA GLU A 428 36.90 38.82 -22.42
C GLU A 428 35.67 38.09 -23.00
N GLY A 429 34.60 38.84 -23.30
CA GLY A 429 33.36 38.28 -23.86
C GLY A 429 32.25 38.00 -22.85
N ILE A 430 32.52 38.15 -21.54
CA ILE A 430 31.51 38.02 -20.49
C ILE A 430 30.77 39.34 -20.28
N LYS A 431 29.44 39.31 -20.39
CA LYS A 431 28.59 40.48 -20.06
C LYS A 431 28.48 40.63 -18.55
N ILE A 432 29.09 41.67 -18.00
CA ILE A 432 29.04 41.99 -16.57
C ILE A 432 27.84 42.90 -16.29
N ILE A 433 27.12 42.60 -15.21
CA ILE A 433 26.10 43.49 -14.64
C ILE A 433 26.61 43.88 -13.25
N ASP A 434 27.23 45.06 -13.14
CA ASP A 434 27.65 45.58 -11.84
C ASP A 434 26.43 46.17 -11.11
N LEU A 435 26.12 45.59 -9.95
CA LEU A 435 25.02 46.03 -9.10
C LEU A 435 25.42 47.23 -8.23
N ASN A 436 26.71 47.50 -8.03
CA ASN A 436 27.19 48.64 -7.25
C ASN A 436 27.01 49.96 -8.01
N GLU A 437 27.27 49.98 -9.32
CA GLU A 437 27.05 51.17 -10.18
C GLU A 437 25.58 51.58 -10.27
N GLN A 438 24.64 50.63 -10.14
CA GLN A 438 23.21 50.92 -10.15
C GLN A 438 22.66 51.50 -8.84
N ILE A 439 23.40 51.37 -7.73
CA ILE A 439 23.01 51.93 -6.42
C ILE A 439 23.46 53.40 -6.31
N THR A 440 24.51 53.81 -7.01
CA THR A 440 25.03 55.19 -7.04
C THR A 440 24.28 56.14 -7.97
N GLN A 441 23.39 55.64 -8.84
CA GLN A 441 22.52 56.47 -9.71
C GLN A 441 21.09 56.62 -9.18
N LYS A 442 20.88 56.61 -7.85
CA LYS A 442 19.61 56.95 -7.21
C LYS A 442 19.67 58.17 -6.32
#